data_AF-A0A660M5D9-F1
#
_entry.id   AF-A0A660M5D9-F1
#
_cell.length_a   1.000
_cell.length_b   1.000
_cell.length_c   1.000
_cell.angle_alpha   90.00
_cell.angle_beta   90.00
_cell.angle_gamma   90.00
#
_symmetry.space_group_name_H-M   'P 1'
#
loop_
_entity.id
_entity.type
_entity.pdbx_description
1 polymer ?
#
loop_
_entity_poly.entity_id
_entity_poly.type
_entity_poly.pdbx_seq_one_letter_code
_entity_poly.pdbx_strand_id
1 'polypeptide(L)' 'MSQRTNKSVSEKMAQLGKLVAWFESDEFTLEDAIEKFREAEELAKSIENDLKNIKNDINVIKKRFDEV' A
#
# COMPACT_ATOMS: atom_id res chain seq x y z
N MET A 1 -3.95 23.89 7.58
CA MET A 1 -4.75 22.67 7.85
C MET A 1 -3.85 21.48 7.55
N SER A 2 -3.07 21.01 8.52
CA SER A 2 -2.13 19.90 8.35
C SER A 2 -2.90 18.58 8.46
N GLN A 3 -3.58 18.19 7.37
CA GLN A 3 -4.18 16.87 7.28
C GLN A 3 -3.04 15.86 7.28
N ARG A 4 -2.98 15.06 8.34
CA ARG A 4 -2.06 13.93 8.49
C ARG A 4 -2.15 13.13 7.19
N THR A 5 -1.06 13.09 6.45
CA THR A 5 -0.95 12.45 5.14
C THR A 5 -1.01 10.94 5.31
N ASN A 6 -2.19 10.41 5.64
CA ASN A 6 -2.42 8.99 5.54
C ASN A 6 -2.59 8.70 4.04
N LYS A 7 -1.49 8.34 3.39
CA LYS A 7 -1.43 8.02 1.97
C LYS A 7 -2.54 7.02 1.64
N SER A 8 -3.37 7.34 0.66
CA SER A 8 -4.39 6.42 0.16
C SER A 8 -3.76 5.13 -0.36
N VAL A 9 -4.55 4.04 -0.42
CA VAL A 9 -4.09 2.76 -0.97
C VAL A 9 -3.53 2.93 -2.39
N SER A 10 -4.14 3.82 -3.19
CA SER A 10 -3.68 4.16 -4.54
C SER A 10 -2.30 4.82 -4.53
N GLU A 11 -2.06 5.79 -3.64
CA GLU A 11 -0.75 6.44 -3.51
C GLU A 11 0.33 5.48 -3.01
N LYS A 12 -0.03 4.55 -2.12
CA LYS A 12 0.87 3.48 -1.67
C LYS A 12 1.20 2.53 -2.81
N MET A 13 0.22 2.11 -3.61
CA MET A 13 0.47 1.30 -4.81
C MET A 13 1.37 2.01 -5.82
N ALA A 14 1.17 3.31 -6.04
CA ALA A 14 2.02 4.10 -6.94
C ALA A 14 3.47 4.17 -6.43
N GLN A 15 3.67 4.28 -5.11
CA GLN A 15 5.00 4.24 -4.50
C GLN A 15 5.65 2.87 -4.61
N LEU A 16 4.88 1.79 -4.42
CA LEU A 16 5.37 0.43 -4.63
C LEU A 16 5.84 0.23 -6.07
N GLY A 17 5.08 0.74 -7.05
CA GLY A 17 5.47 0.72 -8.46
C GLY A 17 6.76 1.49 -8.73
N LYS A 18 6.99 2.63 -8.06
CA LYS A 18 8.26 3.38 -8.18
C LYS A 18 9.44 2.62 -7.58
N LEU A 19 9.23 1.94 -6.44
CA LEU A 19 10.27 1.11 -5.84
C LEU A 19 10.65 -0.03 -6.77
N VAL A 20 9.67 -0.71 -7.36
CA VAL A 20 9.91 -1.77 -8.37
C VAL A 20 10.63 -1.21 -9.60
N ALA A 21 10.21 -0.06 -10.12
CA ALA A 21 10.88 0.57 -11.26
C ALA A 21 12.33 0.96 -10.96
N TRP A 22 12.66 1.33 -9.71
CA TRP A 22 14.04 1.58 -9.31
C TRP A 22 14.91 0.32 -9.38
N PHE A 23 14.37 -0.86 -9.03
CA PHE A 23 15.09 -2.14 -9.19
C PHE A 23 15.41 -2.49 -10.65
N GLU A 24 14.63 -1.96 -11.60
CA GLU A 24 14.81 -2.15 -13.04
C GLU A 24 15.65 -1.01 -13.69
N SER A 25 16.11 -0.04 -12.89
CA SER A 25 16.82 1.13 -13.37
C SER A 25 18.35 0.98 -13.30
N ASP A 26 19.06 1.82 -14.07
CA ASP A 26 20.52 1.89 -14.02
C ASP A 26 21.06 2.50 -12.70
N GLU A 27 20.19 3.08 -11.86
CA GLU A 27 20.52 3.58 -10.51
C GLU A 27 20.48 2.50 -9.43
N PHE A 28 20.25 1.24 -9.83
CA PHE A 28 20.23 0.11 -8.92
C PHE A 28 21.60 -0.12 -8.28
N THR A 29 21.64 -0.19 -6.96
CA THR A 29 22.80 -0.61 -6.18
C THR A 29 22.43 -1.75 -5.25
N LEU A 30 23.33 -2.72 -5.07
CA LEU A 30 23.09 -3.87 -4.19
C LEU A 30 22.97 -3.45 -2.71
N GLU A 31 23.67 -2.38 -2.33
CA GLU A 31 23.66 -1.83 -0.97
C GLU A 31 22.28 -1.24 -0.64
N ASP A 32 21.71 -0.44 -1.55
CA ASP A 32 20.38 0.13 -1.36
C ASP A 32 19.25 -0.89 -1.62
N ALA A 33 19.54 -1.98 -2.33
CA ALA A 33 18.56 -3.00 -2.68
C ALA A 33 17.87 -3.61 -1.46
N ILE A 34 18.62 -3.87 -0.39
CA ILE A 34 18.07 -4.45 0.85
C ILE A 34 17.13 -3.46 1.52
N GLU A 35 17.49 -2.18 1.57
CA GLU A 35 16.65 -1.14 2.18
C GLU A 35 15.38 -0.90 1.37
N LYS A 36 15.52 -0.76 0.05
CA LYS A 36 14.40 -0.57 -0.88
C LYS A 36 13.46 -1.77 -0.91
N PHE A 37 14.00 -2.98 -0.75
CA PHE A 37 13.20 -4.20 -0.67
C PHE A 37 12.37 -4.23 0.62
N ARG A 38 12.99 -3.91 1.77
CA ARG A 38 12.28 -3.81 3.05
C ARG A 38 11.18 -2.74 2.99
N GLU A 39 11.50 -1.58 2.40
CA GLU A 39 10.54 -0.49 2.20
C GLU A 39 9.35 -0.94 1.33
N ALA A 40 9.62 -1.66 0.24
CA ALA A 40 8.60 -2.23 -0.63
C ALA A 40 7.75 -3.29 0.10
N GLU A 41 8.37 -4.15 0.92
CA GLU A 41 7.68 -5.18 1.68
C GLU A 41 6.73 -4.59 2.73
N GLU A 42 7.19 -3.59 3.49
CA GLU A 42 6.37 -2.89 4.47
C GLU A 42 5.20 -2.15 3.81
N LEU A 43 5.46 -1.50 2.67
CA LEU A 43 4.45 -0.81 1.91
C LEU A 43 3.39 -1.77 1.35
N ALA A 44 3.82 -2.92 0.83
CA ALA A 44 2.94 -3.99 0.37
C ALA A 44 2.05 -4.54 1.49
N LYS A 45 2.64 -4.83 2.67
CA LYS A 45 1.89 -5.25 3.87
C LYS A 45 0.85 -4.21 4.28
N SER A 46 1.21 -2.93 4.24
CA SER A 46 0.29 -1.85 4.58
C SER A 46 -0.88 -1.76 3.58
N ILE A 47 -0.61 -1.87 2.28
CA ILE A 47 -1.65 -1.92 1.24
C ILE A 47 -2.60 -3.10 1.47
N GLU A 48 -2.04 -4.28 1.74
CA GLU A 48 -2.83 -5.49 1.96
C GLU A 48 -3.75 -5.35 3.17
N ASN A 49 -3.25 -4.75 4.25
CA ASN A 49 -4.04 -4.47 5.45
C ASN A 49 -5.17 -3.46 5.17
N ASP A 50 -4.87 -2.39 4.45
CA ASP A 50 -5.88 -1.38 4.10
C ASP A 50 -6.98 -1.98 3.21
N LEU A 51 -6.61 -2.82 2.23
CA LEU A 51 -7.56 -3.53 1.37
C LEU A 51 -8.43 -4.51 2.17
N LYS A 52 -7.85 -5.22 3.15
CA LYS A 52 -8.60 -6.11 4.05
C LYS A 52 -9.61 -5.32 4.89
N ASN A 53 -9.22 -4.16 5.40
CA ASN A 53 -10.11 -3.29 6.17
C ASN A 53 -11.28 -2.79 5.30
N ILE A 54 -11.00 -2.29 4.09
CA ILE A 54 -12.03 -1.86 3.14
C ILE A 54 -13.00 -3.00 2.82
N LYS A 55 -12.49 -4.22 2.59
CA LYS A 55 -13.34 -5.40 2.34
C LYS A 55 -14.23 -5.72 3.54
N ASN A 56 -13.70 -5.63 4.76
CA ASN A 56 -14.47 -5.85 5.98
C ASN A 56 -15.57 -4.80 6.14
N ASP A 57 -15.26 -3.53 5.90
CA ASP A 57 -16.23 -2.44 5.97
C ASP A 57 -17.38 -2.65 4.96
N ILE A 58 -17.06 -3.04 3.72
CA ILE A 58 -18.06 -3.38 2.69
C ILE A 58 -18.95 -4.55 3.16
N ASN A 59 -18.36 -5.60 3.74
CA ASN A 59 -19.13 -6.75 4.23
C ASN A 59 -20.07 -6.37 5.39
N VAL A 60 -19.63 -5.50 6.30
CA VAL A 60 -20.46 -5.00 7.40
C VAL A 60 -21.60 -4.15 6.87
N ILE A 61 -21.34 -3.28 5.89
CA ILE A 61 -22.38 -2.48 5.23
C ILE A 61 -23.39 -3.40 4.55
N LYS A 62 -22.94 -4.37 3.75
CA LYS A 62 -23.83 -5.32 3.05
C LYS A 62 -24.75 -6.05 4.02
N LYS A 63 -24.22 -6.60 5.11
CA LYS A 63 -25.03 -7.26 6.15
C LYS A 63 -26.10 -6.34 6.74
N ARG A 64 -25.75 -5.08 7.02
CA ARG A 64 -26.71 -4.10 7.54
C ARG A 64 -27.84 -3.77 6.56
N PHE A 65 -27.59 -3.84 5.25
CA PHE A 65 -28.60 -3.58 4.22
C PHE A 65 -29.45 -4.81 3.87
N ASP A 66 -28.89 -6.02 3.99
CA ASP A 66 -29.63 -7.28 3.80
C ASP A 66 -30.58 -7.58 5.00
N GLU A 67 -30.40 -6.92 6.15
CA GLU A 67 -31.24 -7.03 7.36
C GLU A 67 -32.43 -6.03 7.40
N VAL A 68 -32.63 -5.21 6.36
CA VAL A 68 -33.75 -4.24 6.23
C VAL A 68 -34.72 -4.67 5.13
#